data_AF-A0A0Q4JBT4-F1
#
_entry.id   AF-A0A0Q4JBT4-F1
#
_cell.length_a   1.000
_cell.length_b   1.000
_cell.length_c   1.000
_cell.angle_alpha   90.00
_cell.angle_beta   90.00
_cell.angle_gamma   90.00
#
_symmetry.space_group_name_H-M   'P 1'
#
loop_
_entity.id
_entity.type
_entity.pdbx_description
1 polymer ?
#
loop_
_entity_poly.entity_id
_entity_poly.type
_entity_poly.pdbx_seq_one_letter_code
_entity_poly.pdbx_strand_id
1 'polypeptide(L)'
;MAIAPDRFSHFAAIDWSGAVGARQPGIAVAICTHGAEAPTLVAAEGGWSRAAALDWLASAMPPDTLVGLDLGPSLPFVDRGAFFPGWSDSPADARGLWRLVEAICADDPHLGASSFVDHDAIAPHLRRHGGRKGVFFEGRGRLRVTEEAQGLQGLNPTSALNLVGAAQVGKSSLTGMRVLHRLAGRLPVWPFDPLPASGSAIVEIYTTIAARAAGIRKGLSKMRDAESLDRALAALGSAPHRPLARYDDHATDAILTAAWLRTTAHRADFWAPPALTPYIAQTEGWTFGVS
;
A
#
# COMPACT_ATOMS: atom_id res chain seq x y z
N MET A 1 -4.47 -12.27 -21.65
CA MET A 1 -4.22 -13.52 -20.90
C MET A 1 -4.95 -13.40 -19.58
N ALA A 2 -5.84 -14.34 -19.26
CA ALA A 2 -6.42 -14.39 -17.93
C ALA A 2 -5.29 -14.59 -16.91
N ILE A 3 -5.25 -13.75 -15.88
CA ILE A 3 -4.35 -13.90 -14.74
C ILE A 3 -4.62 -15.29 -14.18
N ALA A 4 -3.60 -16.15 -14.09
CA ALA A 4 -3.73 -17.45 -13.43
C ALA A 4 -3.69 -17.19 -11.92
N PRO A 5 -4.84 -17.13 -11.24
CA PRO A 5 -4.91 -16.62 -9.88
C PRO A 5 -4.25 -17.59 -8.87
N ASP A 6 -4.09 -18.85 -9.28
CA ASP A 6 -3.51 -19.96 -8.53
C ASP A 6 -1.98 -20.08 -8.67
N ARG A 7 -1.32 -19.09 -9.30
CA ARG A 7 0.13 -19.15 -9.57
C ARG A 7 1.00 -18.80 -8.36
N PHE A 8 0.45 -18.12 -7.35
CA PHE A 8 1.21 -17.64 -6.20
C PHE A 8 1.30 -18.71 -5.11
N SER A 9 2.52 -19.09 -4.73
CA SER A 9 2.76 -20.05 -3.65
C SER A 9 2.83 -19.41 -2.27
N HIS A 10 3.08 -18.09 -2.23
CA HIS A 10 3.25 -17.31 -1.01
C HIS A 10 2.39 -16.04 -1.05
N PHE A 11 1.97 -15.59 0.13
CA PHE A 11 1.16 -14.40 0.31
C PHE A 11 1.76 -13.56 1.42
N ALA A 12 2.22 -12.37 1.07
CA ALA A 12 2.85 -11.45 1.99
C ALA A 12 2.08 -10.14 2.08
N ALA A 13 2.03 -9.56 3.27
CA ALA A 13 1.53 -8.21 3.47
C ALA A 13 2.58 -7.38 4.19
N ILE A 14 2.78 -6.16 3.72
CA ILE A 14 3.66 -5.17 4.31
C ILE A 14 2.81 -3.98 4.71
N ASP A 15 2.64 -3.80 6.03
CA ASP A 15 2.19 -2.51 6.54
C ASP A 15 3.33 -1.50 6.38
N TRP A 16 3.02 -0.28 5.94
CA TRP A 16 4.01 0.68 5.47
C TRP A 16 3.99 2.00 6.23
N SER A 17 5.19 2.51 6.53
CA SER A 17 5.33 3.80 7.22
C SER A 17 5.94 4.88 6.36
N GLY A 18 5.23 6.01 6.29
CA GLY A 18 5.73 7.29 5.78
C GLY A 18 6.49 8.13 6.80
N ALA A 19 6.79 7.60 7.99
CA ALA A 19 7.48 8.37 9.03
C ALA A 19 8.92 8.70 8.63
N VAL A 20 9.44 9.78 9.23
CA VAL A 20 10.84 10.20 9.06
C VAL A 20 11.70 9.40 10.03
N GLY A 21 12.80 8.83 9.53
CA GLY A 21 13.76 8.10 10.37
C GLY A 21 14.44 6.94 9.64
N ALA A 22 15.55 6.49 10.21
CA ALA A 22 16.32 5.36 9.69
C ALA A 22 15.59 4.02 9.83
N ARG A 23 14.82 3.87 10.90
CA ARG A 23 14.00 2.69 11.20
C ARG A 23 12.54 3.10 11.33
N GLN A 24 11.67 2.16 11.01
CA GLN A 24 10.25 2.38 10.85
C GLN A 24 9.49 1.40 11.74
N PRO A 25 9.14 1.78 12.98
CA PRO A 25 8.33 0.94 13.86
C PRO A 25 6.96 0.57 13.26
N GLY A 26 6.48 1.38 12.30
CA GLY A 26 5.25 1.12 11.54
C GLY A 26 5.47 0.38 10.23
N ILE A 27 6.59 -0.32 10.05
CA ILE A 27 6.73 -1.32 8.98
C ILE A 27 6.72 -2.70 9.62
N ALA A 28 5.77 -3.53 9.19
CA ALA A 28 5.66 -4.93 9.57
C ALA A 28 5.46 -5.77 8.32
N VAL A 29 6.13 -6.93 8.25
CA VAL A 29 6.04 -7.86 7.13
C VAL A 29 5.56 -9.20 7.68
N ALA A 30 4.45 -9.71 7.15
CA ALA A 30 3.97 -11.05 7.43
C ALA A 30 3.86 -11.85 6.14
N ILE A 31 4.09 -13.17 6.23
CA ILE A 31 4.02 -14.07 5.09
C ILE A 31 3.39 -15.41 5.48
N CYS A 32 2.66 -16.02 4.54
CA CYS A 32 2.18 -17.40 4.63
C CYS A 32 2.25 -18.10 3.27
N THR A 33 2.08 -19.42 3.29
CA THR A 33 1.89 -20.27 2.11
C THR A 33 0.43 -20.68 1.98
N HIS A 34 0.10 -21.44 0.93
CA HIS A 34 -1.16 -22.18 0.86
C HIS A 34 -1.41 -23.05 2.11
N GLY A 35 -2.68 -23.41 2.29
CA GLY A 35 -3.18 -24.16 3.42
C GLY A 35 -3.83 -23.25 4.46
N ALA A 36 -3.86 -23.71 5.70
CA ALA A 36 -4.54 -23.03 6.80
C ALA A 36 -3.59 -22.51 7.88
N GLU A 37 -2.28 -22.76 7.80
CA GLU A 37 -1.33 -22.29 8.83
C GLU A 37 -1.34 -20.77 8.97
N ALA A 38 -1.13 -20.27 10.19
CA ALA A 38 -1.13 -18.84 10.44
C ALA A 38 0.04 -18.13 9.75
N PRO A 39 -0.15 -16.92 9.20
CA PRO A 39 0.97 -16.11 8.74
C PRO A 39 1.96 -15.79 9.85
N THR A 40 3.23 -15.74 9.49
CA THR A 40 4.34 -15.46 10.40
C THR A 40 4.98 -14.14 10.09
N LEU A 41 5.38 -13.39 11.12
CA LEU A 41 6.16 -12.17 10.94
C LEU A 41 7.57 -12.50 10.43
N VAL A 42 8.04 -11.72 9.47
CA VAL A 42 9.42 -11.71 9.01
C VAL A 42 10.21 -10.72 9.86
N ALA A 43 11.26 -11.20 10.50
CA ALA A 43 12.15 -10.36 11.30
C ALA A 43 13.16 -9.62 10.41
N ALA A 44 13.44 -8.37 10.75
CA ALA A 44 14.56 -7.59 10.21
C ALA A 44 15.51 -7.22 11.34
N GLU A 45 16.81 -7.43 11.12
CA GLU A 45 17.84 -7.08 12.10
C GLU A 45 17.81 -5.57 12.41
N GLY A 46 17.70 -5.24 13.70
CA GLY A 46 17.56 -3.85 14.15
C GLY A 46 16.23 -3.19 13.78
N GLY A 47 15.22 -3.98 13.35
CA GLY A 47 13.91 -3.51 12.91
C GLY A 47 13.87 -3.08 11.45
N TRP A 48 12.66 -2.91 10.91
CA TRP A 48 12.48 -2.58 9.50
C TRP A 48 12.92 -1.16 9.16
N SER A 49 13.57 -1.01 8.00
CA SER A 49 13.75 0.26 7.30
C SER A 49 13.15 0.12 5.91
N ARG A 50 12.87 1.24 5.22
CA ARG A 50 12.41 1.18 3.82
C ARG A 50 13.45 0.55 2.90
N ALA A 51 14.75 0.72 3.19
CA ALA A 51 15.82 0.06 2.46
C ALA A 51 15.82 -1.46 2.70
N ALA A 52 15.65 -1.90 3.95
CA ALA A 52 15.53 -3.33 4.25
C ALA A 52 14.28 -3.95 3.61
N ALA A 53 13.15 -3.23 3.57
CA ALA A 53 11.95 -3.67 2.88
C ALA A 53 12.17 -3.78 1.36
N LEU A 54 12.85 -2.79 0.75
CA LEU A 54 13.28 -2.86 -0.64
C LEU A 54 14.17 -4.09 -0.89
N ASP A 55 15.20 -4.30 -0.08
CA ASP A 55 16.12 -5.44 -0.23
C ASP A 55 15.40 -6.78 -0.07
N TRP A 56 14.45 -6.86 0.88
CA TRP A 56 13.62 -8.05 1.06
C TRP A 56 12.78 -8.33 -0.19
N LEU A 57 12.01 -7.33 -0.67
CA LEU A 57 11.20 -7.45 -1.88
C LEU A 57 12.02 -7.86 -3.11
N ALA A 58 13.25 -7.35 -3.19
CA ALA A 58 14.06 -7.46 -4.40
C ALA A 58 14.95 -8.71 -4.44
N SER A 59 15.28 -9.29 -3.28
CA SER A 59 16.32 -10.31 -3.17
C SER A 59 16.06 -11.44 -2.16
N ALA A 60 15.21 -11.26 -1.15
CA ALA A 60 15.01 -12.26 -0.08
C ALA A 60 13.59 -12.82 0.01
N MET A 61 12.61 -12.14 -0.59
CA MET A 61 11.24 -12.61 -0.67
C MET A 61 11.19 -13.93 -1.47
N PRO A 62 10.44 -14.95 -1.00
CA PRO A 62 10.26 -16.18 -1.76
C PRO A 62 9.74 -15.92 -3.19
N PRO A 63 10.08 -16.77 -4.17
CA PRO A 63 9.48 -16.70 -5.49
C PRO A 63 7.97 -16.93 -5.43
N ASP A 64 7.27 -16.51 -6.49
CA ASP A 64 5.83 -16.69 -6.64
C ASP A 64 5.03 -16.13 -5.44
N THR A 65 5.45 -14.97 -4.93
CA THR A 65 4.79 -14.26 -3.85
C THR A 65 3.85 -13.18 -4.40
N LEU A 66 2.58 -13.21 -3.98
CA LEU A 66 1.72 -12.04 -4.05
C LEU A 66 1.98 -11.18 -2.82
N VAL A 67 2.51 -9.98 -3.02
CA VAL A 67 2.79 -9.04 -1.92
C VAL A 67 1.87 -7.84 -1.96
N GLY A 68 1.13 -7.62 -0.88
CA GLY A 68 0.36 -6.40 -0.66
C GLY A 68 1.18 -5.35 0.08
N LEU A 69 1.20 -4.11 -0.40
CA LEU A 69 1.75 -2.96 0.32
C LEU A 69 0.64 -2.02 0.78
N ASP A 70 0.57 -1.70 2.08
CA ASP A 70 -0.41 -0.76 2.65
C ASP A 70 0.01 0.70 2.41
N LEU A 71 0.04 1.08 1.13
CA LEU A 71 0.37 2.43 0.66
C LEU A 71 -0.29 2.73 -0.69
N GLY A 72 -0.56 4.00 -0.97
CA GLY A 72 -1.00 4.45 -2.29
C GLY A 72 0.17 4.55 -3.27
N PRO A 73 0.21 3.79 -4.37
CA PRO A 73 1.25 3.87 -5.38
C PRO A 73 1.04 5.06 -6.33
N SER A 74 0.03 5.90 -6.16
CA SER A 74 -0.12 7.13 -6.97
C SER A 74 -0.87 8.23 -6.21
N LEU A 75 -1.08 9.37 -6.88
CA LEU A 75 -1.88 10.50 -6.42
C LEU A 75 -3.15 10.64 -7.30
N PRO A 76 -4.17 11.41 -6.85
CA PRO A 76 -5.32 11.76 -7.69
C PRO A 76 -4.92 12.42 -9.01
N PHE A 77 -5.47 11.95 -10.12
CA PHE A 77 -5.17 12.40 -11.48
C PHE A 77 -6.43 12.64 -12.30
N VAL A 78 -7.34 11.65 -12.35
CA VAL A 78 -8.46 11.56 -13.30
C VAL A 78 -9.42 12.73 -13.15
N ASP A 79 -9.67 13.19 -11.93
CA ASP A 79 -10.58 14.29 -11.64
C ASP A 79 -10.17 15.64 -12.25
N ARG A 80 -8.87 15.87 -12.50
CA ARG A 80 -8.34 17.13 -13.08
C ARG A 80 -7.41 16.93 -14.28
N GLY A 81 -7.19 15.70 -14.72
CA GLY A 81 -6.25 15.36 -15.79
C GLY A 81 -4.77 15.62 -15.47
N ALA A 82 -4.41 15.77 -14.20
CA ALA A 82 -3.04 16.02 -13.73
C ALA A 82 -2.90 15.73 -12.23
N PHE A 83 -1.71 15.29 -11.79
CA PHE A 83 -1.42 15.18 -10.36
C PHE A 83 -1.37 16.57 -9.71
N PHE A 84 -0.77 17.54 -10.39
CA PHE A 84 -0.56 18.93 -9.93
C PHE A 84 -1.09 19.93 -10.99
N PRO A 85 -2.41 20.19 -11.02
CA PRO A 85 -3.03 21.04 -12.04
C PRO A 85 -2.42 22.45 -12.09
N GLY A 86 -2.08 22.90 -13.29
CA GLY A 86 -1.47 24.21 -13.52
C GLY A 86 0.07 24.21 -13.51
N TRP A 87 0.71 23.09 -13.17
CA TRP A 87 2.16 22.94 -13.29
C TRP A 87 2.52 22.19 -14.57
N SER A 88 3.32 22.82 -15.46
CA SER A 88 3.72 22.27 -16.75
C SER A 88 4.50 20.96 -16.65
N ASP A 89 5.24 20.76 -15.56
CA ASP A 89 6.09 19.59 -15.36
C ASP A 89 5.37 18.49 -14.56
N SER A 90 4.05 18.62 -14.37
CA SER A 90 3.24 17.57 -13.76
C SER A 90 3.35 16.29 -14.62
N PRO A 91 3.68 15.13 -14.01
CA PRO A 91 3.89 13.92 -14.79
C PRO A 91 2.57 13.42 -15.38
N ALA A 92 2.65 12.80 -16.56
CA ALA A 92 1.47 12.33 -17.30
C ALA A 92 0.91 10.99 -16.79
N ASP A 93 1.68 10.23 -16.01
CA ASP A 93 1.32 8.90 -15.50
C ASP A 93 2.03 8.59 -14.17
N ALA A 94 1.66 7.47 -13.54
CA ALA A 94 2.21 7.06 -12.26
C ALA A 94 3.72 6.79 -12.32
N ARG A 95 4.23 6.23 -13.42
CA ARG A 95 5.68 5.95 -13.58
C ARG A 95 6.49 7.25 -13.65
N GLY A 96 5.96 8.25 -14.33
CA GLY A 96 6.48 9.61 -14.35
C GLY A 96 6.44 10.26 -12.96
N LEU A 97 5.35 10.04 -12.20
CA LEU A 97 5.26 10.49 -10.81
C LEU A 97 6.32 9.84 -9.92
N TRP A 98 6.55 8.53 -10.02
CA TRP A 98 7.56 7.85 -9.21
C TRP A 98 8.96 8.35 -9.52
N ARG A 99 9.25 8.59 -10.79
CA ARG A 99 10.52 9.17 -11.24
C ARG A 99 10.70 10.60 -10.72
N LEU A 100 9.64 11.41 -10.75
CA LEU A 100 9.68 12.78 -10.24
C LEU A 100 9.91 12.80 -8.73
N VAL A 101 9.20 11.96 -7.97
CA VAL A 101 9.39 11.81 -6.52
C VAL A 101 10.82 11.40 -6.23
N GLU A 102 11.35 10.41 -6.96
CA GLU A 102 12.73 9.97 -6.77
C GLU A 102 13.75 11.07 -7.07
N ALA A 103 13.60 11.79 -8.18
CA ALA A 103 14.52 12.85 -8.57
C ALA A 103 14.56 13.98 -7.53
N ILE A 104 13.40 14.44 -7.04
CA ILE A 104 13.33 15.50 -6.04
C ILE A 104 13.88 15.04 -4.68
N CYS A 105 13.73 13.76 -4.35
CA CYS A 105 14.15 13.21 -3.05
C CYS A 105 15.50 12.50 -3.11
N ALA A 106 16.31 12.69 -4.14
CA ALA A 106 17.55 11.93 -4.36
C ALA A 106 18.47 11.95 -3.12
N ASP A 107 18.60 13.14 -2.49
CA ASP A 107 19.43 13.36 -1.31
C ASP A 107 18.69 13.17 0.03
N ASP A 108 17.39 12.85 -0.01
CA ASP A 108 16.62 12.58 1.21
C ASP A 108 17.08 11.25 1.83
N PRO A 109 17.52 11.27 3.11
CA PRO A 109 17.98 10.06 3.77
C PRO A 109 16.84 9.05 3.96
N HIS A 110 17.22 7.77 4.06
CA HIS A 110 16.32 6.68 4.47
C HIS A 110 15.09 6.49 3.56
N LEU A 111 15.22 6.79 2.26
CA LEU A 111 14.10 6.78 1.30
C LEU A 111 12.95 7.70 1.76
N GLY A 112 13.29 8.82 2.41
CA GLY A 112 12.34 9.86 2.80
C GLY A 112 11.76 10.61 1.60
N ALA A 113 10.78 11.47 1.87
CA ALA A 113 10.17 12.31 0.85
C ALA A 113 9.99 13.77 1.32
N SER A 114 10.83 14.21 2.26
CA SER A 114 10.79 15.55 2.84
C SER A 114 10.96 16.63 1.77
N SER A 115 11.90 16.47 0.85
CA SER A 115 12.15 17.46 -0.21
C SER A 115 10.95 17.63 -1.15
N PHE A 116 10.25 16.53 -1.47
CA PHE A 116 9.03 16.60 -2.29
C PHE A 116 7.88 17.32 -1.58
N VAL A 117 7.75 17.13 -0.26
CA VAL A 117 6.72 17.78 0.55
C VAL A 117 6.89 19.30 0.59
N ASP A 118 8.12 19.79 0.48
CA ASP A 118 8.43 21.22 0.54
C ASP A 118 8.72 21.87 -0.82
N HIS A 119 8.66 21.10 -1.92
CA HIS A 119 8.87 21.60 -3.28
C HIS A 119 7.82 22.65 -3.69
N ASP A 120 8.28 23.79 -4.24
CA ASP A 120 7.45 24.99 -4.49
C ASP A 120 6.24 24.73 -5.41
N ALA A 121 6.39 23.91 -6.45
CA ALA A 121 5.29 23.59 -7.35
C ALA A 121 4.28 22.58 -6.77
N ILE A 122 4.66 21.85 -5.72
CA ILE A 122 3.90 20.70 -5.19
C ILE A 122 3.21 21.06 -3.88
N ALA A 123 3.92 21.78 -3.00
CA ALA A 123 3.43 22.27 -1.73
C ALA A 123 2.05 22.98 -1.80
N PRO A 124 1.71 23.76 -2.84
CA PRO A 124 0.37 24.34 -3.04
C PRO A 124 -0.77 23.32 -3.10
N HIS A 125 -0.50 22.06 -3.43
CA HIS A 125 -1.51 20.99 -3.53
C HIS A 125 -1.63 20.14 -2.27
N LEU A 126 -0.75 20.34 -1.27
CA LEU A 126 -0.62 19.45 -0.12
C LEU A 126 -1.15 20.07 1.18
N ARG A 127 -1.70 19.22 2.06
CA ARG A 127 -1.85 19.56 3.48
C ARG A 127 -0.68 18.99 4.27
N ARG A 128 0.09 19.86 4.93
CA ARG A 128 1.36 19.55 5.59
C ARG A 128 1.32 19.92 7.08
N HIS A 129 2.28 19.39 7.83
CA HIS A 129 2.38 19.59 9.27
C HIS A 129 2.57 21.08 9.64
N GLY A 130 2.23 21.43 10.87
CA GLY A 130 2.33 22.82 11.36
C GLY A 130 1.27 23.77 10.78
N GLY A 131 0.09 23.25 10.42
CA GLY A 131 -1.00 24.06 9.85
C GLY A 131 -0.78 24.51 8.40
N ARG A 132 0.32 24.09 7.77
CA ARG A 132 0.67 24.46 6.39
C ARG A 132 -0.27 23.78 5.40
N LYS A 133 -1.27 24.50 4.91
CA LYS A 133 -2.21 24.03 3.88
C LYS A 133 -1.96 24.76 2.58
N GLY A 134 -1.67 24.02 1.52
CA GLY A 134 -1.53 24.58 0.17
C GLY A 134 -2.83 25.20 -0.32
N VAL A 135 -2.72 26.21 -1.19
CA VAL A 135 -3.86 26.98 -1.70
C VAL A 135 -4.82 26.14 -2.55
N PHE A 136 -4.35 25.07 -3.17
CA PHE A 136 -5.15 24.13 -3.97
C PHE A 136 -5.63 22.91 -3.17
N PHE A 137 -5.32 22.82 -1.87
CA PHE A 137 -5.84 21.76 -1.01
C PHE A 137 -7.19 22.17 -0.39
N GLU A 138 -8.26 21.57 -0.89
CA GLU A 138 -9.64 21.82 -0.46
C GLU A 138 -10.23 20.62 0.30
N GLY A 139 -11.11 20.89 1.28
CA GLY A 139 -11.82 19.85 2.03
C GLY A 139 -10.90 18.77 2.61
N ARG A 140 -11.13 17.52 2.18
CA ARG A 140 -10.31 16.34 2.56
C ARG A 140 -9.20 16.01 1.55
N GLY A 141 -9.00 16.85 0.54
CA GLY A 141 -8.15 16.61 -0.62
C GLY A 141 -8.89 15.84 -1.73
N ARG A 142 -8.32 15.89 -2.95
CA ARG A 142 -8.76 15.10 -4.11
C ARG A 142 -8.56 13.61 -3.82
N LEU A 143 -9.39 12.74 -4.41
CA LEU A 143 -9.28 11.29 -4.26
C LEU A 143 -8.99 10.65 -5.63
N ARG A 144 -8.27 9.53 -5.61
CA ARG A 144 -8.23 8.62 -6.75
C ARG A 144 -9.59 7.94 -6.90
N VAL A 145 -9.91 7.47 -8.10
CA VAL A 145 -11.12 6.72 -8.40
C VAL A 145 -11.25 5.48 -7.49
N THR A 146 -10.14 4.79 -7.19
CA THR A 146 -10.14 3.65 -6.25
C THR A 146 -10.60 4.06 -4.84
N GLU A 147 -10.23 5.25 -4.35
CA GLU A 147 -10.65 5.74 -3.04
C GLU A 147 -12.13 6.17 -3.05
N GLU A 148 -12.64 6.68 -4.17
CA GLU A 148 -14.09 6.90 -4.32
C GLU A 148 -14.86 5.58 -4.27
N ALA A 149 -14.37 4.55 -4.98
CA ALA A 149 -14.95 3.21 -4.98
C ALA A 149 -14.91 2.55 -3.59
N GLN A 150 -13.81 2.70 -2.84
CA GLN A 150 -13.74 2.30 -1.43
C GLN A 150 -14.83 2.99 -0.58
N GLY A 151 -15.08 4.28 -0.83
CA GLY A 151 -16.13 5.04 -0.16
C GLY A 151 -17.53 4.48 -0.42
N LEU A 152 -17.82 4.07 -1.66
CA LEU A 152 -19.08 3.41 -2.04
C LEU A 152 -19.27 2.06 -1.33
N GLN A 153 -18.18 1.37 -0.99
CA GLN A 153 -18.20 0.16 -0.17
C GLN A 153 -18.26 0.43 1.35
N GLY A 154 -18.48 1.68 1.77
CA GLY A 154 -18.64 2.06 3.18
C GLY A 154 -17.34 2.22 3.98
N LEU A 155 -16.19 2.19 3.29
CA LEU A 155 -14.89 2.54 3.86
C LEU A 155 -14.73 4.06 4.00
N ASN A 156 -13.61 4.52 4.57
CA ASN A 156 -13.37 5.95 4.77
C ASN A 156 -11.93 6.33 4.39
N PRO A 157 -11.58 6.29 3.10
CA PRO A 157 -10.25 6.66 2.64
C PRO A 157 -9.95 8.14 2.88
N THR A 158 -8.66 8.43 2.94
CA THR A 158 -8.11 9.78 3.02
C THR A 158 -7.29 10.06 1.78
N SER A 159 -7.30 11.30 1.30
CA SER A 159 -6.49 11.73 0.18
C SER A 159 -4.99 11.53 0.44
N ALA A 160 -4.27 10.99 -0.54
CA ALA A 160 -2.81 10.93 -0.55
C ALA A 160 -2.14 12.34 -0.63
N LEU A 161 -2.91 13.41 -0.85
CA LEU A 161 -2.42 14.78 -0.75
C LEU A 161 -2.44 15.31 0.70
N ASN A 162 -3.02 14.56 1.65
CA ASN A 162 -3.01 14.90 3.07
C ASN A 162 -1.84 14.20 3.78
N LEU A 163 -0.92 14.99 4.32
CA LEU A 163 0.32 14.53 4.97
C LEU A 163 0.29 14.71 6.50
N VAL A 164 -0.90 14.93 7.08
CA VAL A 164 -1.10 15.28 8.49
C VAL A 164 -2.08 14.33 9.17
N GLY A 165 -1.91 14.17 10.47
CA GLY A 165 -2.84 13.44 11.34
C GLY A 165 -2.53 11.96 11.43
N ALA A 166 -3.42 11.19 12.02
CA ALA A 166 -3.26 9.73 12.18
C ALA A 166 -3.32 8.97 10.83
N ALA A 167 -3.83 9.62 9.77
CA ALA A 167 -3.98 9.06 8.43
C ALA A 167 -2.92 9.61 7.46
N GLN A 168 -1.62 9.64 7.81
CA GLN A 168 -0.53 10.13 6.94
C GLN A 168 -0.29 9.26 5.68
N VAL A 169 -1.35 8.80 5.05
CA VAL A 169 -1.37 7.97 3.85
C VAL A 169 -0.56 8.61 2.73
N GLY A 170 -0.55 9.95 2.63
CA GLY A 170 0.24 10.62 1.60
C GLY A 170 1.75 10.51 1.79
N LYS A 171 2.28 10.58 3.03
CA LYS A 171 3.72 10.34 3.24
C LYS A 171 4.09 8.88 3.00
N SER A 172 3.21 7.97 3.41
CA SER A 172 3.34 6.53 3.13
C SER A 172 3.46 6.32 1.61
N SER A 173 2.53 6.89 0.86
CA SER A 173 2.47 6.86 -0.61
C SER A 173 3.77 7.39 -1.25
N LEU A 174 4.21 8.61 -0.92
CA LEU A 174 5.42 9.20 -1.51
C LEU A 174 6.68 8.35 -1.26
N THR A 175 6.85 7.86 -0.03
CA THR A 175 8.01 7.04 0.32
C THR A 175 7.93 5.64 -0.30
N GLY A 176 6.73 5.10 -0.47
CA GLY A 176 6.47 3.88 -1.22
C GLY A 176 6.80 4.02 -2.70
N MET A 177 6.42 5.13 -3.35
CA MET A 177 6.75 5.40 -4.75
C MET A 177 8.26 5.36 -5.02
N ARG A 178 9.10 5.81 -4.08
CA ARG A 178 10.57 5.70 -4.18
C ARG A 178 11.07 4.26 -4.19
N VAL A 179 10.41 3.37 -3.44
CA VAL A 179 10.73 1.93 -3.39
C VAL A 179 10.22 1.26 -4.67
N LEU A 180 8.98 1.55 -5.08
CA LEU A 180 8.41 1.04 -6.34
C LEU A 180 9.21 1.48 -7.56
N HIS A 181 9.75 2.71 -7.56
CA HIS A 181 10.66 3.17 -8.61
C HIS A 181 11.93 2.31 -8.71
N ARG A 182 12.55 1.97 -7.58
CA ARG A 182 13.76 1.13 -7.54
C ARG A 182 13.49 -0.34 -7.86
N LEU A 183 12.25 -0.80 -7.70
CA LEU A 183 11.81 -2.14 -8.08
C LEU A 183 11.39 -2.25 -9.55
N ALA A 184 11.31 -1.12 -10.26
CA ALA A 184 10.92 -1.10 -11.67
C ALA A 184 11.76 -2.07 -12.52
N GLY A 185 11.09 -2.88 -13.34
CA GLY A 185 11.73 -3.90 -14.16
C GLY A 185 12.16 -5.18 -13.43
N ARG A 186 12.06 -5.23 -12.09
CA ARG A 186 12.39 -6.41 -11.28
C ARG A 186 11.15 -7.13 -10.75
N LEU A 187 10.16 -6.37 -10.30
CA LEU A 187 8.94 -6.90 -9.71
C LEU A 187 7.73 -6.12 -10.27
N PRO A 188 6.78 -6.78 -10.96
CA PRO A 188 5.62 -6.10 -11.53
C PRO A 188 4.71 -5.57 -10.43
N VAL A 189 4.23 -4.34 -10.62
CA VAL A 189 3.27 -3.66 -9.75
C VAL A 189 1.94 -3.58 -10.47
N TRP A 190 0.97 -4.39 -10.06
CA TRP A 190 -0.37 -4.30 -10.61
C TRP A 190 -1.10 -3.07 -10.05
N PRO A 191 -1.90 -2.34 -10.87
CA PRO A 191 -2.20 -2.58 -12.29
C PRO A 191 -1.30 -1.82 -13.29
N PHE A 192 -0.21 -1.19 -12.83
CA PHE A 192 0.69 -0.40 -13.69
C PHE A 192 1.46 -1.26 -14.69
N ASP A 193 1.84 -2.47 -14.27
CA ASP A 193 2.54 -3.45 -15.08
C ASP A 193 1.63 -4.60 -15.50
N PRO A 194 1.84 -5.16 -16.71
CA PRO A 194 1.22 -6.43 -17.06
C PRO A 194 1.72 -7.52 -16.11
N LEU A 195 0.80 -8.34 -15.61
CA LEU A 195 1.17 -9.47 -14.76
C LEU A 195 1.80 -10.58 -15.61
N PRO A 196 2.98 -11.09 -15.23
CA PRO A 196 3.61 -12.22 -15.91
C PRO A 196 2.83 -13.52 -15.65
N ALA A 197 3.07 -14.53 -16.50
CA ALA A 197 2.46 -15.85 -16.35
C ALA A 197 2.90 -16.57 -15.06
N SER A 198 4.11 -16.26 -14.55
CA SER A 198 4.71 -16.82 -13.33
C SER A 198 5.52 -15.74 -12.60
N GLY A 199 5.92 -15.99 -11.35
CA GLY A 199 6.74 -15.08 -10.56
C GLY A 199 5.95 -14.22 -9.57
N SER A 200 6.64 -13.40 -8.81
CA SER A 200 6.01 -12.55 -7.79
C SER A 200 5.34 -11.31 -8.39
N ALA A 201 4.42 -10.68 -7.65
CA ALA A 201 3.80 -9.42 -8.04
C ALA A 201 3.41 -8.59 -6.81
N ILE A 202 3.44 -7.26 -6.97
CA ILE A 202 2.99 -6.30 -5.97
C ILE A 202 1.56 -5.84 -6.29
N VAL A 203 0.75 -5.69 -5.25
CA VAL A 203 -0.53 -4.99 -5.29
C VAL A 203 -0.59 -3.93 -4.19
N GLU A 204 -1.31 -2.84 -4.43
CA GLU A 204 -1.77 -1.96 -3.36
C GLU A 204 -2.83 -2.70 -2.53
N ILE A 205 -2.72 -2.66 -1.20
CA ILE A 205 -3.75 -3.13 -0.28
C ILE A 205 -4.24 -1.98 0.60
N TYR A 206 -5.41 -2.18 1.19
CA TYR A 206 -5.86 -1.39 2.32
C TYR A 206 -6.24 -2.36 3.44
N THR A 207 -5.46 -2.39 4.52
CA THR A 207 -5.60 -3.33 5.65
C THR A 207 -7.02 -3.39 6.23
N THR A 208 -7.77 -2.29 6.14
CA THR A 208 -9.19 -2.27 6.55
C THR A 208 -10.07 -3.22 5.74
N ILE A 209 -9.77 -3.49 4.46
CA ILE A 209 -10.50 -4.46 3.62
C ILE A 209 -10.36 -5.87 4.21
N ALA A 210 -9.14 -6.27 4.57
CA ALA A 210 -8.88 -7.56 5.22
C ALA A 210 -9.61 -7.67 6.57
N ALA A 211 -9.58 -6.62 7.38
CA ALA A 211 -10.32 -6.55 8.64
C ALA A 211 -11.84 -6.72 8.42
N ARG A 212 -12.41 -6.10 7.38
CA ARG A 212 -13.84 -6.27 7.05
C ARG A 212 -14.16 -7.68 6.58
N ALA A 213 -13.31 -8.27 5.75
CA ALA A 213 -13.46 -9.65 5.30
C ALA A 213 -13.44 -10.64 6.48
N ALA A 214 -12.67 -10.35 7.53
CA ALA A 214 -12.64 -11.10 8.79
C ALA A 214 -13.82 -10.80 9.75
N GLY A 215 -14.80 -9.99 9.32
CA GLY A 215 -15.99 -9.66 10.12
C GLY A 215 -15.80 -8.54 11.15
N ILE A 216 -14.67 -7.82 11.13
CA ILE A 216 -14.39 -6.74 12.08
C ILE A 216 -15.24 -5.50 11.74
N ARG A 217 -15.91 -4.96 12.77
CA ARG A 217 -16.80 -3.80 12.63
C ARG A 217 -16.00 -2.49 12.50
N LYS A 218 -16.66 -1.48 11.91
CA LYS A 218 -16.11 -0.13 11.73
C LYS A 218 -15.73 0.43 13.10
N GLY A 219 -14.54 0.99 13.24
CA GLY A 219 -14.07 1.60 14.48
C GLY A 219 -13.49 0.62 15.52
N LEU A 220 -13.46 -0.68 15.25
CA LEU A 220 -12.82 -1.72 16.08
C LEU A 220 -11.64 -2.40 15.39
N SER A 221 -11.09 -1.81 14.33
CA SER A 221 -10.06 -2.43 13.49
C SER A 221 -8.71 -2.63 14.19
N LYS A 222 -8.48 -2.02 15.35
CA LYS A 222 -7.20 -2.10 16.06
C LYS A 222 -7.14 -3.34 16.93
N MET A 223 -6.67 -4.44 16.36
CA MET A 223 -6.42 -5.68 17.09
C MET A 223 -5.10 -5.57 17.86
N ARG A 224 -5.19 -5.48 19.19
CA ARG A 224 -4.02 -5.29 20.08
C ARG A 224 -3.86 -6.42 21.10
N ASP A 225 -4.50 -7.55 20.85
CA ASP A 225 -4.49 -8.72 21.70
C ASP A 225 -4.58 -10.00 20.86
N ALA A 226 -4.10 -11.10 21.45
CA ALA A 226 -4.02 -12.41 20.80
C ALA A 226 -5.39 -12.95 20.39
N GLU A 227 -6.39 -12.83 21.27
CA GLU A 227 -7.71 -13.42 21.08
C GLU A 227 -8.46 -12.76 19.91
N SER A 228 -8.36 -11.43 19.80
CA SER A 228 -8.91 -10.68 18.68
C SER A 228 -8.28 -11.08 17.34
N LEU A 229 -6.96 -11.24 17.30
CA LEU A 229 -6.27 -11.69 16.08
C LEU A 229 -6.67 -13.12 15.70
N ASP A 230 -6.71 -14.05 16.65
CA ASP A 230 -7.07 -15.44 16.38
C ASP A 230 -8.52 -15.59 15.91
N ARG A 231 -9.47 -14.83 16.49
CA ARG A 231 -10.85 -14.80 16.00
C ARG A 231 -10.93 -14.30 14.55
N ALA A 232 -10.18 -13.26 14.22
CA ALA A 232 -10.15 -12.72 12.86
C ALA A 232 -9.49 -13.69 11.86
N LEU A 233 -8.40 -14.35 12.26
CA LEU A 233 -7.74 -15.39 11.47
C LEU A 233 -8.66 -16.59 11.23
N ALA A 234 -9.39 -17.03 12.25
CA ALA A 234 -10.35 -18.12 12.14
C ALA A 234 -11.49 -17.78 11.15
N ALA A 235 -11.95 -16.53 11.12
CA ALA A 235 -12.95 -16.07 10.16
C ALA A 235 -12.45 -16.12 8.70
N LEU A 236 -11.14 -16.07 8.48
CA LEU A 236 -10.48 -16.26 7.19
C LEU A 236 -10.03 -17.71 6.94
N GLY A 237 -10.42 -18.67 7.80
CA GLY A 237 -10.02 -20.07 7.69
C GLY A 237 -8.55 -20.33 8.01
N SER A 238 -7.91 -19.44 8.78
CA SER A 238 -6.53 -19.59 9.23
C SER A 238 -6.48 -20.14 10.66
N ALA A 239 -5.48 -20.98 10.94
CA ALA A 239 -5.12 -21.45 12.26
C ALA A 239 -4.68 -20.28 13.17
N PRO A 240 -4.67 -20.48 14.50
CA PRO A 240 -4.18 -19.49 15.45
C PRO A 240 -2.72 -19.10 15.21
N HIS A 241 -2.40 -17.84 15.43
CA HIS A 241 -1.04 -17.32 15.28
C HIS A 241 -0.10 -17.78 16.40
N ARG A 242 1.21 -17.72 16.12
CA ARG A 242 2.22 -17.89 17.16
C ARG A 242 2.25 -16.64 18.04
N PRO A 243 2.42 -16.76 19.37
CA PRO A 243 2.47 -15.61 20.27
C PRO A 243 3.48 -14.56 19.82
N LEU A 244 3.05 -13.31 19.77
CA LEU A 244 3.90 -12.17 19.42
C LEU A 244 4.61 -11.61 20.65
N ALA A 245 5.82 -11.09 20.46
CA ALA A 245 6.53 -10.35 21.51
C ALA A 245 5.78 -9.05 21.90
N ARG A 246 5.08 -8.45 20.94
CA ARG A 246 4.22 -7.27 21.13
C ARG A 246 3.05 -7.33 20.15
N TYR A 247 1.87 -6.98 20.65
CA TYR A 247 0.68 -6.76 19.82
C TYR A 247 0.54 -5.28 19.55
N ASP A 248 0.86 -4.87 18.34
CA ASP A 248 0.57 -3.55 17.80
C ASP A 248 -0.22 -3.67 16.50
N ASP A 249 -0.87 -2.58 16.11
CA ASP A 249 -1.77 -2.54 14.95
C ASP A 249 -1.02 -2.99 13.68
N HIS A 250 0.27 -2.64 13.55
CA HIS A 250 1.07 -2.94 12.36
C HIS A 250 1.31 -4.45 12.18
N ALA A 251 1.76 -5.11 13.24
CA ALA A 251 2.02 -6.55 13.22
C ALA A 251 0.74 -7.36 13.00
N THR A 252 -0.35 -7.01 13.69
CA THR A 252 -1.61 -7.76 13.59
C THR A 252 -2.31 -7.51 12.25
N ASP A 253 -2.28 -6.29 11.71
CA ASP A 253 -2.81 -5.97 10.39
C ASP A 253 -2.02 -6.67 9.28
N ALA A 254 -0.69 -6.72 9.38
CA ALA A 254 0.14 -7.46 8.42
C ALA A 254 -0.19 -8.96 8.43
N ILE A 255 -0.28 -9.59 9.61
CA ILE A 255 -0.64 -11.02 9.73
C ILE A 255 -2.02 -11.27 9.13
N LEU A 256 -3.05 -10.51 9.52
CA LEU A 256 -4.40 -10.71 9.03
C LEU A 256 -4.47 -10.50 7.51
N THR A 257 -3.79 -9.48 6.98
CA THR A 257 -3.83 -9.16 5.55
C THR A 257 -3.09 -10.20 4.71
N ALA A 258 -2.01 -10.80 5.21
CA ALA A 258 -1.36 -11.92 4.53
C ALA A 258 -2.30 -13.14 4.43
N ALA A 259 -3.06 -13.44 5.50
CA ALA A 259 -4.09 -14.49 5.46
C ALA A 259 -5.22 -14.15 4.49
N TRP A 260 -5.64 -12.89 4.42
CA TRP A 260 -6.67 -12.43 3.48
C TRP A 260 -6.21 -12.51 2.02
N LEU A 261 -4.96 -12.14 1.72
CA LEU A 261 -4.40 -12.28 0.37
C LEU A 261 -4.42 -13.75 -0.07
N ARG A 262 -4.06 -14.69 0.82
CA ARG A 262 -4.16 -16.13 0.54
C ARG A 262 -5.57 -16.57 0.14
N THR A 263 -6.61 -16.02 0.76
CA THR A 263 -8.00 -16.39 0.47
C THR A 263 -8.61 -15.66 -0.71
N THR A 264 -7.96 -14.60 -1.22
CA THR A 264 -8.55 -13.73 -2.25
C THR A 264 -7.73 -13.57 -3.50
N ALA A 265 -6.46 -13.99 -3.51
CA ALA A 265 -5.61 -13.97 -4.71
C ALA A 265 -6.27 -14.69 -5.89
N HIS A 266 -7.14 -15.68 -5.64
CA HIS A 266 -7.81 -16.43 -6.69
C HIS A 266 -9.02 -15.70 -7.32
N ARG A 267 -9.48 -14.59 -6.74
CA ARG A 267 -10.70 -13.87 -7.11
C ARG A 267 -10.50 -13.02 -8.37
N ALA A 268 -11.00 -13.48 -9.51
CA ALA A 268 -10.85 -12.79 -10.79
C ALA A 268 -11.44 -11.37 -10.80
N ASP A 269 -12.50 -11.12 -10.05
CA ASP A 269 -13.14 -9.81 -9.91
C ASP A 269 -12.26 -8.77 -9.21
N PHE A 270 -11.33 -9.20 -8.33
CA PHE A 270 -10.36 -8.29 -7.71
C PHE A 270 -9.23 -7.88 -8.67
N TRP A 271 -8.97 -8.69 -9.69
CA TRP A 271 -7.95 -8.43 -10.71
C TRP A 271 -8.48 -7.67 -11.93
N ALA A 272 -9.80 -7.71 -12.16
CA ALA A 272 -10.49 -7.03 -13.26
C ALA A 272 -11.77 -6.31 -12.77
N PRO A 273 -11.66 -5.38 -11.80
CA PRO A 273 -12.82 -4.66 -11.30
C PRO A 273 -13.39 -3.76 -12.42
N PRO A 274 -14.73 -3.68 -12.59
CA PRO A 274 -15.33 -3.00 -13.75
C PRO A 274 -14.96 -1.52 -13.91
N ALA A 275 -14.66 -0.85 -12.80
CA ALA A 275 -14.27 0.56 -12.79
C ALA A 275 -12.80 0.80 -13.19
N LEU A 276 -11.94 -0.23 -13.17
CA LEU A 276 -10.53 -0.10 -13.52
C LEU A 276 -10.34 -0.10 -15.04
N THR A 277 -10.25 1.10 -15.61
CA THR A 277 -9.90 1.28 -17.03
C THR A 277 -8.38 1.29 -17.24
N PRO A 278 -7.88 1.04 -18.47
CA PRO A 278 -6.45 1.19 -18.77
C PRO A 278 -5.88 2.57 -18.43
N TYR A 279 -6.70 3.62 -18.54
CA TYR A 279 -6.30 4.98 -18.18
C TYR A 279 -6.11 5.16 -16.67
N ILE A 280 -7.04 4.65 -15.86
CA ILE A 280 -6.92 4.64 -14.39
C ILE A 280 -5.73 3.79 -13.97
N ALA A 281 -5.55 2.62 -14.58
CA ALA A 281 -4.44 1.72 -14.29
C ALA A 281 -3.07 2.40 -14.46
N GLN A 282 -2.90 3.23 -15.49
CA GLN A 282 -1.63 3.93 -15.75
C GLN A 282 -1.44 5.21 -14.93
N THR A 283 -2.52 5.87 -14.49
CA THR A 283 -2.45 7.17 -13.81
C THR A 283 -2.56 7.04 -12.29
N GLU A 284 -3.58 6.37 -11.79
CA GLU A 284 -3.91 6.31 -10.37
C GLU A 284 -3.65 4.94 -9.73
N GLY A 285 -3.70 3.88 -10.53
CA GLY A 285 -3.66 2.50 -10.04
C GLY A 285 -5.00 2.05 -9.43
N TRP A 286 -4.95 0.97 -8.65
CA TRP A 286 -6.13 0.40 -8.00
C TRP A 286 -5.77 -0.34 -6.73
N THR A 287 -6.62 -0.24 -5.72
CA THR A 287 -6.49 -0.99 -4.47
C THR A 287 -7.07 -2.38 -4.66
N PHE A 288 -6.26 -3.42 -4.46
CA PHE A 288 -6.71 -4.80 -4.59
C PHE A 288 -7.81 -5.10 -3.57
N GLY A 289 -8.88 -5.78 -4.01
CA GLY A 289 -10.06 -6.06 -3.20
C GLY A 289 -11.19 -5.02 -3.28
N VAL A 290 -11.00 -3.94 -4.02
CA VAL A 290 -12.07 -2.98 -4.36
C VAL A 290 -12.69 -3.41 -5.68
N SER A 291 -13.99 -3.68 -5.69
CA SER A 291 -14.76 -4.25 -6.81
C SER A 291 -16.20 -3.74 -6.84
#